data_AF-A0A091LZZ7-F1
#
_entry.id   AF-A0A091LZZ7-F1
#
_cell.length_a   1.000
_cell.length_b   1.000
_cell.length_c   1.000
_cell.angle_alpha   90.00
_cell.angle_beta   90.00
_cell.angle_gamma   90.00
#
_symmetry.space_group_name_H-M   'P 1'
#
loop_
_entity.id
_entity.type
_entity.pdbx_description
1 polymer ?
#
loop_
_entity_poly.entity_id
_entity_poly.type
_entity_poly.pdbx_seq_one_letter_code
_entity_poly.pdbx_strand_id
1 'polypeptide(L)'
;VLFLAYFALQVIYARRKYKISPPETTGHPEFERIFRAQANCSEYFPIFISLLWVAGIFFHQGVAAACGLLYLYTRFKYFQGYAVAAQGRLVP
;
A
#
# COMPACT_ATOMS: atom_id res chain seq x y z
N VAL A 1 -6.21 9.19 0.34
CA VAL A 1 -7.01 8.70 -0.82
C VAL A 1 -6.16 8.49 -2.07
N LEU A 2 -5.46 9.51 -2.57
CA LEU A 2 -4.60 9.40 -3.78
C LEU A 2 -3.60 8.24 -3.71
N PHE A 3 -3.03 8.00 -2.54
CA PHE A 3 -2.11 6.89 -2.28
C PHE A 3 -2.71 5.49 -2.57
N LEU A 4 -3.92 5.22 -2.07
CA LEU A 4 -4.62 3.97 -2.33
C LEU A 4 -5.07 3.87 -3.78
N ALA A 5 -5.50 4.98 -4.38
CA ALA A 5 -5.88 5.04 -5.79
C ALA A 5 -4.71 4.66 -6.71
N TYR A 6 -3.50 5.13 -6.41
CA TYR A 6 -2.30 4.74 -7.14
C TYR A 6 -2.08 3.23 -7.10
N PHE A 7 -2.15 2.59 -5.93
CA PHE A 7 -1.99 1.13 -5.82
C PHE A 7 -3.09 0.35 -6.54
N ALA A 8 -4.34 0.82 -6.48
CA ALA A 8 -5.43 0.21 -7.23
C ALA A 8 -5.18 0.27 -8.74
N LEU A 9 -4.67 1.40 -9.26
CA LEU A 9 -4.29 1.53 -10.66
C LEU A 9 -3.14 0.58 -11.06
N GLN A 10 -2.16 0.36 -10.17
CA GLN A 10 -1.09 -0.62 -10.40
C GLN A 10 -1.64 -2.05 -10.49
N VAL A 11 -2.61 -2.41 -9.65
CA VAL A 11 -3.30 -3.72 -9.75
C VAL A 11 -4.06 -3.83 -11.07
N ILE A 12 -4.77 -2.77 -11.50
CA ILE A 12 -5.48 -2.77 -12.80
C ILE A 12 -4.50 -2.95 -13.96
N TYR A 13 -3.35 -2.27 -13.91
CA TYR A 13 -2.30 -2.43 -14.91
C TYR A 13 -1.75 -3.87 -14.92
N ALA A 14 -1.47 -4.43 -13.75
CA ALA A 14 -1.01 -5.81 -13.63
C ALA A 14 -2.06 -6.82 -14.16
N ARG A 15 -3.35 -6.62 -13.86
CA ARG A 15 -4.43 -7.45 -14.43
C ARG A 15 -4.39 -7.47 -15.96
N ARG A 16 -4.20 -6.30 -16.58
CA ARG A 16 -4.08 -6.20 -18.05
C ARG A 16 -2.80 -6.88 -18.56
N LYS A 17 -1.66 -6.62 -17.92
CA LYS A 17 -0.34 -7.17 -18.31
C LYS A 17 -0.31 -8.70 -18.26
N TYR A 18 -0.83 -9.30 -17.20
CA TYR A 18 -0.82 -10.75 -16.99
C TYR A 18 -2.13 -11.43 -17.37
N LYS A 19 -3.07 -10.69 -18.00
CA LYS A 19 -4.38 -11.19 -18.47
C LYS A 19 -5.20 -11.89 -17.37
N ILE A 20 -5.18 -11.35 -16.14
CA ILE A 20 -5.94 -11.87 -15.01
C ILE A 20 -7.26 -11.11 -14.86
N SER A 21 -8.31 -11.66 -15.45
CA SER A 21 -9.67 -11.12 -15.38
C SER A 21 -10.27 -11.31 -13.99
N PRO A 22 -11.02 -10.34 -13.44
CA PRO A 22 -11.91 -10.59 -12.31
C PRO A 22 -12.88 -11.75 -12.61
N PRO A 23 -13.26 -12.59 -11.62
CA PRO A 23 -13.02 -12.44 -10.18
C PRO A 23 -11.65 -12.93 -9.70
N GLU A 24 -10.79 -13.43 -10.58
CA GLU A 24 -9.54 -14.07 -10.19
C GLU A 24 -8.60 -13.13 -9.43
N THR A 25 -7.98 -13.68 -8.40
CA THR A 25 -6.97 -13.00 -7.55
C THR A 25 -5.66 -13.78 -7.47
N THR A 26 -5.56 -14.88 -8.22
CA THR A 26 -4.37 -15.72 -8.37
C THR A 26 -3.95 -15.77 -9.84
N GLY A 27 -2.71 -16.18 -10.10
CA GLY A 27 -2.18 -16.31 -11.47
C GLY A 27 -0.67 -16.07 -11.53
N HIS A 28 -0.24 -15.05 -12.29
CA HIS A 28 1.17 -14.77 -12.44
C HIS A 28 1.78 -14.31 -11.10
N PRO A 29 2.94 -14.85 -10.64
CA PRO A 29 3.51 -14.49 -9.34
C PRO A 29 3.74 -12.99 -9.12
N GLU A 30 4.10 -12.23 -10.17
CA GLU A 30 4.22 -10.76 -10.08
C GLU A 30 2.87 -10.08 -9.88
N PHE A 31 1.80 -10.57 -10.52
CA PHE A 31 0.45 -10.05 -10.29
C PHE A 31 0.03 -10.29 -8.83
N GLU A 32 0.22 -11.50 -8.33
CA GLU A 32 -0.15 -11.85 -6.96
C GLU A 32 0.58 -10.97 -5.94
N ARG A 33 1.87 -10.68 -6.14
CA ARG A 33 2.62 -9.76 -5.27
C ARG A 33 2.06 -8.35 -5.29
N ILE A 34 1.78 -7.78 -6.46
CA ILE A 34 1.20 -6.45 -6.60
C ILE A 34 -0.19 -6.40 -5.94
N PHE A 35 -1.02 -7.42 -6.18
CA PHE A 35 -2.35 -7.55 -5.58
C PHE A 35 -2.28 -7.64 -4.05
N ARG A 36 -1.40 -8.48 -3.50
CA ARG A 36 -1.19 -8.63 -2.06
C ARG A 36 -0.60 -7.37 -1.42
N ALA A 37 0.30 -6.68 -2.12
CA ALA A 37 0.86 -5.41 -1.65
C ALA A 37 -0.22 -4.32 -1.53
N GLN A 38 -1.13 -4.22 -2.52
CA GLN A 38 -2.26 -3.29 -2.46
C GLN A 38 -3.24 -3.66 -1.34
N ALA A 39 -3.61 -4.94 -1.23
CA ALA A 39 -4.52 -5.43 -0.20
C ALA A 39 -3.99 -5.13 1.21
N ASN A 40 -2.72 -5.45 1.48
CA ASN A 40 -2.09 -5.16 2.77
C ASN A 40 -2.09 -3.65 3.08
N CYS A 41 -1.76 -2.80 2.10
CA CYS A 41 -1.81 -1.36 2.32
C CYS A 41 -3.24 -0.86 2.63
N SER A 42 -4.26 -1.45 2.00
CA SER A 42 -5.67 -1.14 2.27
C SER A 42 -6.13 -1.59 3.64
N GLU A 43 -5.70 -2.77 4.11
CA GLU A 43 -6.04 -3.29 5.45
C GLU A 43 -5.50 -2.40 6.57
N TYR A 44 -4.29 -1.86 6.41
CA TYR A 44 -3.67 -0.99 7.42
C TYR A 44 -4.10 0.47 7.33
N PHE A 45 -4.71 0.90 6.22
CA PHE A 45 -5.06 2.30 6.00
C PHE A 45 -6.07 2.84 7.05
N PRO A 46 -7.14 2.11 7.43
CA PRO A 46 -8.03 2.55 8.52
C PRO A 46 -7.30 2.72 9.86
N ILE A 47 -6.41 1.80 10.22
CA ILE A 47 -5.62 1.87 11.45
C ILE A 47 -4.74 3.13 11.44
N PHE A 48 -4.05 3.35 10.32
CA PHE A 48 -3.21 4.53 10.11
C PHE A 48 -4.01 5.84 10.28
N ILE A 49 -5.16 5.96 9.61
CA ILE A 49 -5.99 7.17 9.68
C ILE A 49 -6.50 7.40 11.11
N SER A 50 -6.99 6.36 11.80
CA SER A 50 -7.44 6.48 13.19
C SER A 50 -6.33 6.99 14.11
N LEU A 51 -5.13 6.42 14.02
CA LEU A 51 -3.99 6.84 14.84
C LEU A 51 -3.52 8.26 14.49
N LEU A 52 -3.48 8.61 13.20
CA LEU A 52 -3.08 9.93 12.73
C LEU A 52 -4.01 11.02 13.29
N TRP A 53 -5.33 10.80 13.24
CA TRP A 53 -6.32 11.75 13.74
C TRP A 53 -6.26 11.88 15.26
N VAL A 54 -6.17 10.76 15.99
CA VAL A 54 -6.05 10.78 17.45
C VAL A 54 -4.78 11.51 17.87
N ALA A 55 -3.63 11.20 17.26
CA ALA A 55 -2.37 11.88 17.55
C ALA A 55 -2.41 13.37 17.16
N GLY A 56 -3.07 13.71 16.05
CA GLY A 56 -3.18 15.10 15.59
C GLY A 56 -4.03 15.98 16.50
N ILE A 57 -5.15 15.45 17.01
CA ILE A 57 -6.07 16.17 17.89
C ILE A 57 -5.58 16.21 19.33
N PHE A 58 -5.13 15.06 19.87
CA PHE A 58 -4.90 14.91 21.31
C PHE A 58 -3.43 15.03 21.73
N PHE A 59 -2.48 15.05 20.79
CA PHE A 59 -1.05 15.17 21.09
C PHE A 59 -0.42 16.39 20.44
N HIS A 60 -0.13 16.33 19.13
CA HIS A 60 0.50 17.44 18.41
C HIS A 60 0.31 17.29 16.91
N GLN A 61 -0.39 18.24 16.28
CA GLN A 61 -0.73 18.20 14.86
C GLN A 61 0.49 18.13 13.93
N GLY A 62 1.53 18.95 14.17
CA GLY A 62 2.76 18.95 13.37
C GLY A 62 3.53 17.63 13.39
N VAL A 63 3.78 17.06 14.59
CA VAL A 63 4.44 15.76 14.75
C VAL A 63 3.61 14.64 14.11
N ALA A 64 2.28 14.64 14.32
CA ALA A 64 1.41 13.66 13.69
C ALA A 64 1.48 13.71 12.15
N ALA A 65 1.45 14.92 11.57
CA ALA A 65 1.59 15.11 10.12
C ALA A 65 2.96 14.62 9.60
N ALA A 66 4.06 14.94 10.28
CA ALA A 66 5.39 14.48 9.91
C ALA A 66 5.51 12.95 9.94
N CYS A 67 5.06 12.30 11.02
CA CYS A 67 5.00 10.85 11.13
C CYS A 67 4.08 10.23 10.05
N GLY A 68 2.98 10.89 9.72
CA GLY A 68 2.07 10.46 8.67
C GLY A 68 2.71 10.47 7.27
N LEU A 69 3.49 11.50 6.95
CA LEU A 69 4.25 11.54 5.70
C LEU A 69 5.32 10.45 5.65
N LEU A 70 6.03 10.24 6.76
CA LEU A 70 7.01 9.14 6.87
C LEU A 70 6.35 7.78 6.65
N TYR A 71 5.19 7.53 7.26
CA TYR A 71 4.42 6.30 7.07
C TYR A 71 3.99 6.10 5.60
N LEU A 72 3.50 7.14 4.93
CA LEU A 72 3.11 7.04 3.53
C LEU A 72 4.32 6.74 2.63
N TYR A 73 5.48 7.35 2.91
CA TYR A 73 6.71 7.07 2.20
C TYR A 73 7.18 5.62 2.39
N THR A 74 7.20 5.11 3.63
CA THR A 74 7.59 3.72 3.89
C THR A 74 6.62 2.74 3.25
N ARG A 75 5.31 3.02 3.25
CA ARG A 75 4.31 2.23 2.52
C ARG A 75 4.52 2.25 1.01
N PHE A 76 4.94 3.38 0.45
CA PHE A 76 5.28 3.46 -0.97
C PHE A 76 6.46 2.53 -1.31
N LYS A 77 7.53 2.60 -0.51
CA LYS A 77 8.72 1.74 -0.65
C LYS A 77 8.38 0.26 -0.45
N TYR A 78 7.56 -0.06 0.55
CA TYR A 78 7.04 -1.41 0.77
C TYR A 78 6.33 -1.95 -0.48
N PHE A 79 5.43 -1.17 -1.07
CA PHE A 79 4.69 -1.60 -2.25
C PHE A 79 5.60 -1.83 -3.45
N GLN A 80 6.51 -0.89 -3.74
CA GLN A 80 7.47 -1.03 -4.83
C GLN A 80 8.38 -2.25 -4.65
N GLY A 81 8.91 -2.44 -3.44
CA GLY A 81 9.77 -3.57 -3.12
C GLY A 81 9.03 -4.90 -3.24
N TYR A 82 7.79 -4.97 -2.74
CA TYR A 82 6.98 -6.18 -2.81
C TYR A 82 6.60 -6.53 -4.26
N ALA A 83 6.28 -5.53 -5.09
CA ALA A 83 5.98 -5.74 -6.50
C ALA A 83 7.12 -6.45 -7.23
N VAL A 84 8.38 -6.10 -6.93
CA VAL A 84 9.57 -6.75 -7.49
C VAL A 84 9.76 -8.15 -6.91
N ALA A 85 9.85 -8.27 -5.58
CA ALA A 85 10.11 -9.54 -4.91
C ALA A 85 9.47 -9.60 -3.52
N ALA A 86 9.07 -10.79 -3.08
CA ALA A 86 8.48 -10.96 -1.75
C ALA A 86 9.43 -10.51 -0.62
N GLN A 87 10.73 -10.77 -0.75
CA GLN A 87 11.74 -10.28 0.20
C GLN A 87 11.94 -8.76 0.12
N GLY A 88 11.71 -8.16 -1.05
CA GLY A 88 11.83 -6.71 -1.26
C GLY A 88 10.83 -5.89 -0.44
N ARG A 89 9.77 -6.51 0.11
CA ARG A 89 8.84 -5.86 1.03
C ARG A 89 9.44 -5.62 2.43
N LEU A 90 10.51 -6.35 2.77
CA LEU A 90 11.16 -6.35 4.08
C LEU A 90 12.40 -5.45 4.10
N VAL A 91 12.45 -4.39 3.27
CA VAL A 91 13.60 -3.47 3.21
C VAL A 91 14.16 -3.25 4.62
N PRO A 92 15.47 -3.46 4.86
CA PRO A 92 16.08 -3.14 6.15
C PRO A 92 15.91 -1.66 6.49
#